data_AF-A0A2N5YR60-F1
#
_entry.id   AF-A0A2N5YR60-F1
#
_cell.length_a   1.000
_cell.length_b   1.000
_cell.length_c   1.000
_cell.angle_alpha   90.00
_cell.angle_beta   90.00
_cell.angle_gamma   90.00
#
_symmetry.space_group_name_H-M   'P 1'
#
loop_
_entity.id
_entity.type
_entity.pdbx_description
1 polymer ?
#
loop_
_entity_poly.entity_id
_entity_poly.type
_entity_poly.pdbx_seq_one_letter_code
_entity_poly.pdbx_strand_id
1 'polypeptide(L)'
;MKNFNMKIQISLIIFIFLSFTAFSQSYNSKAIEITNKHNANYQNVTGTKLQIFPPQGFVKSKSYNGYSHQIAGSSIVITEIAGDVHRNFIGFDKKQLFKTGVIVDKSSFYLINGFDAMLIEGNQSAYGKVYNRIMLVIGDYNITYLISASVLSNSSEKHQKEVKEALLGVIFSQDIKSDVLDRFDFSVDVSGTILKKGNLMLSSMTFTDDGNVPSKTDDKTSFLVRKQTAKKEITGADKKTLAVKLFDLYPLEWTDDMSREPKEITIGNLSGYEIYSMGVNKELYKTELVYQVVLYKGIDYYVITGITYGDFENNLGIFKKVAKTFKPYK
;
A
#
# COMPACT_ATOMS: atom_id res chain seq x y z
N MET A 1 68.07 46.15 -3.26
CA MET A 1 67.09 45.08 -3.53
C MET A 1 66.91 44.25 -2.26
N LYS A 2 65.76 44.47 -1.59
CA LYS A 2 64.73 43.46 -1.25
C LYS A 2 65.19 42.35 -0.29
N ASN A 3 64.83 42.51 0.97
CA ASN A 3 64.40 41.43 1.86
C ASN A 3 63.59 42.03 3.02
N PHE A 4 62.35 42.39 2.70
CA PHE A 4 61.31 42.77 3.66
C PHE A 4 60.10 41.89 3.33
N ASN A 5 59.38 41.43 4.35
CA ASN A 5 58.13 40.66 4.29
C ASN A 5 58.22 39.13 4.28
N MET A 6 58.74 38.53 5.36
CA MET A 6 58.49 37.12 5.70
C MET A 6 57.97 36.94 7.14
N LYS A 7 57.20 37.91 7.66
CA LYS A 7 56.52 37.79 8.96
C LYS A 7 55.00 38.10 8.92
N ILE A 8 54.47 38.57 7.79
CA ILE A 8 53.05 38.95 7.66
C ILE A 8 52.18 37.81 7.09
N GLN A 9 52.77 36.77 6.49
CA GLN A 9 51.99 35.66 5.92
C GLN A 9 51.58 34.57 6.92
N ILE A 10 52.21 34.49 8.10
CA ILE A 10 51.89 33.44 9.08
C ILE A 10 50.68 33.82 9.96
N SER A 11 50.40 35.12 10.13
CA SER A 11 49.23 35.56 10.91
C SER A 11 47.91 35.48 10.13
N LEU A 12 47.97 35.55 8.79
CA LEU A 12 46.75 35.50 7.95
C LEU A 12 46.21 34.08 7.73
N ILE A 13 47.03 33.05 7.93
CA ILE A 13 46.62 31.64 7.75
C ILE A 13 45.91 31.09 8.99
N ILE A 14 46.17 31.65 10.18
CA ILE A 14 45.52 31.23 11.42
C ILE A 14 44.09 31.80 11.55
N PHE A 15 43.77 32.90 10.84
CA PHE A 15 42.41 33.48 10.87
C PHE A 15 41.43 32.84 9.88
N ILE A 16 41.89 32.02 8.93
CA ILE A 16 41.03 31.35 7.94
C ILE A 16 40.56 29.96 8.43
N PHE A 17 41.23 29.38 9.43
CA PHE A 17 40.79 28.10 10.03
C PHE A 17 39.74 28.24 11.14
N LEU A 18 39.47 29.45 11.64
CA LEU A 18 38.48 29.70 12.69
C LEU A 18 37.08 30.09 12.17
N SER A 19 36.92 30.34 10.87
CA SER A 19 35.63 30.69 10.28
C SER A 19 34.90 29.51 9.60
N PHE A 20 35.54 28.34 9.48
CA PHE A 20 34.90 27.14 8.92
C PHE A 20 34.14 26.27 9.92
N THR A 21 34.24 26.51 11.23
CA THR A 21 33.47 25.76 12.23
C THR A 21 32.12 26.41 12.59
N ALA A 22 31.85 27.63 12.12
CA ALA A 22 30.61 28.35 12.41
C ALA A 22 29.48 28.15 11.38
N PHE A 23 29.75 27.48 10.24
CA PHE A 23 28.74 27.26 9.18
C PHE A 23 28.19 25.83 9.07
N SER A 24 28.51 24.94 10.00
CA SER A 24 27.93 23.57 10.04
C SER A 24 26.73 23.42 10.99
N GLN A 25 26.23 24.48 11.63
CA GLN A 25 25.08 24.42 12.56
C GLN A 25 23.76 24.81 11.90
N SER A 26 23.54 24.40 10.65
CA SER A 26 22.28 24.61 9.94
C SER A 26 21.90 23.31 9.25
N TYR A 27 20.75 22.73 9.65
CA TYR A 27 20.20 21.41 9.29
C TYR A 27 20.67 20.18 10.08
N ASN A 28 20.74 20.30 11.41
CA ASN A 28 20.53 19.14 12.30
C ASN A 28 19.21 19.37 13.05
N SER A 29 18.07 19.22 12.37
CA SER A 29 16.82 18.99 13.09
C SER A 29 16.93 17.59 13.69
N LYS A 30 17.45 17.51 14.93
CA LYS A 30 17.42 16.26 15.70
C LYS A 30 15.98 15.72 15.65
N ALA A 31 15.85 14.43 15.35
CA ALA A 31 14.56 13.77 15.33
C ALA A 31 13.86 13.97 16.68
N ILE A 32 12.56 14.18 16.64
CA ILE A 32 11.75 14.30 17.86
C ILE A 32 11.58 12.89 18.43
N GLU A 33 12.10 12.64 19.63
CA GLU A 33 11.99 11.34 20.28
C GLU A 33 10.61 11.15 20.92
N ILE A 34 9.98 10.01 20.67
CA ILE A 34 8.72 9.59 21.29
C ILE A 34 8.91 8.17 21.83
N THR A 35 8.60 8.00 23.11
CA THR A 35 8.55 6.68 23.75
C THR A 35 7.10 6.36 24.15
N ASN A 36 6.50 5.42 23.44
CA ASN A 36 5.16 4.94 23.67
C ASN A 36 5.18 3.76 24.63
N LYS A 37 4.46 3.86 25.75
CA LYS A 37 4.28 2.75 26.68
C LYS A 37 3.11 1.89 26.24
N HIS A 38 3.38 0.62 25.99
CA HIS A 38 2.34 -0.38 25.72
C HIS A 38 1.34 -0.46 26.90
N ASN A 39 0.07 -0.65 26.57
CA ASN A 39 -1.00 -0.92 27.53
C ASN A 39 -2.12 -1.72 26.86
N ALA A 40 -3.12 -2.13 27.64
CA ALA A 40 -4.21 -3.00 27.18
C ALA A 40 -5.11 -2.39 26.08
N ASN A 41 -5.05 -1.07 25.85
CA ASN A 41 -5.87 -0.40 24.83
C ASN A 41 -5.24 -0.43 23.43
N TYR A 42 -3.97 -0.83 23.32
CA TYR A 42 -3.34 -1.05 22.03
C TYR A 42 -3.95 -2.26 21.33
N GLN A 43 -4.26 -2.08 20.05
CA GLN A 43 -4.78 -3.12 19.20
C GLN A 43 -3.71 -3.54 18.19
N ASN A 44 -3.50 -4.85 18.05
CA ASN A 44 -2.68 -5.38 16.97
C ASN A 44 -3.34 -5.07 15.62
N VAL A 45 -2.58 -4.50 14.71
CA VAL A 45 -3.01 -4.34 13.33
C VAL A 45 -2.72 -5.65 12.62
N THR A 46 -3.77 -6.37 12.23
CA THR A 46 -3.64 -7.72 11.66
C THR A 46 -2.69 -7.72 10.47
N GLY A 47 -1.82 -8.73 10.42
CA GLY A 47 -0.83 -8.93 9.37
C GLY A 47 0.24 -7.84 9.27
N THR A 48 0.42 -7.00 10.28
CA THR A 48 1.55 -6.06 10.36
C THR A 48 2.31 -6.26 11.68
N LYS A 49 3.46 -5.60 11.78
CA LYS A 49 4.25 -5.48 13.01
C LYS A 49 3.88 -4.24 13.83
N LEU A 50 2.65 -3.73 13.67
CA LEU A 50 2.18 -2.51 14.31
C LEU A 50 1.09 -2.81 15.34
N GLN A 51 1.15 -2.04 16.42
CA GLN A 51 0.02 -1.84 17.33
C GLN A 51 -0.34 -0.37 17.31
N ILE A 52 -1.64 -0.08 17.39
CA ILE A 52 -2.16 1.27 17.43
C ILE A 52 -3.21 1.37 18.54
N PHE A 53 -3.23 2.51 19.21
CA PHE A 53 -4.36 2.89 20.05
C PHE A 53 -5.29 3.75 19.19
N PRO A 54 -6.43 3.20 18.70
CA PRO A 54 -7.28 3.94 17.76
C PRO A 54 -7.87 5.19 18.43
N PRO A 55 -8.04 6.31 17.70
CA PRO A 55 -8.72 7.48 18.25
C PRO A 55 -10.16 7.13 18.65
N GLN A 56 -10.74 7.93 19.54
CA GLN A 56 -12.12 7.73 19.97
C GLN A 56 -13.09 7.72 18.77
N GLY A 57 -14.03 6.77 18.77
CA GLY A 57 -15.04 6.64 17.70
C GLY A 57 -14.55 5.96 16.42
N PHE A 58 -13.26 5.65 16.30
CA PHE A 58 -12.75 4.83 15.21
C PHE A 58 -13.05 3.34 15.43
N VAL A 59 -13.50 2.69 14.38
CA VAL A 59 -13.72 1.23 14.34
C VAL A 59 -12.89 0.59 13.24
N LYS A 60 -12.48 -0.66 13.42
CA LYS A 60 -11.72 -1.40 12.41
C LYS A 60 -12.49 -1.44 11.09
N SER A 61 -11.83 -1.07 10.01
CA SER A 61 -12.43 -1.05 8.67
C SER A 61 -12.63 -2.49 8.16
N LYS A 62 -13.73 -2.69 7.42
CA LYS A 62 -13.99 -3.95 6.69
C LYS A 62 -13.42 -3.96 5.27
N SER A 63 -13.03 -2.79 4.75
CA SER A 63 -12.66 -2.61 3.33
C SER A 63 -11.18 -2.37 3.09
N TYR A 64 -10.41 -2.12 4.15
CA TYR A 64 -8.98 -1.87 4.09
C TYR A 64 -8.35 -2.15 5.46
N ASN A 65 -7.02 -2.34 5.48
CA ASN A 65 -6.31 -2.51 6.74
C ASN A 65 -6.21 -1.17 7.47
N GLY A 66 -6.92 -1.03 8.60
CA GLY A 66 -6.93 0.19 9.38
C GLY A 66 -8.29 0.47 10.02
N TYR A 67 -8.61 1.75 10.20
CA TYR A 67 -9.72 2.21 11.01
C TYR A 67 -10.51 3.33 10.33
N SER A 68 -11.79 3.44 10.65
CA SER A 68 -12.68 4.46 10.11
C SER A 68 -13.56 5.06 11.19
N HIS A 69 -13.84 6.35 11.08
CA HIS A 69 -14.86 7.04 11.86
C HIS A 69 -15.93 7.55 10.89
N GLN A 70 -17.00 6.77 10.69
CA GLN A 70 -17.99 7.04 9.65
C GLN A 70 -18.68 8.40 9.81
N ILE A 71 -19.07 8.76 11.05
CA ILE A 71 -19.75 10.04 11.33
C ILE A 71 -18.84 11.24 11.03
N ALA A 72 -17.59 11.20 11.48
CA ALA A 72 -16.61 12.26 11.25
C ALA A 72 -15.98 12.22 9.83
N GLY A 73 -16.38 11.27 8.97
CA GLY A 73 -15.81 11.10 7.63
C GLY A 73 -14.29 10.92 7.61
N SER A 74 -13.73 10.33 8.67
CA SER A 74 -12.28 10.18 8.85
C SER A 74 -11.83 8.73 8.71
N SER A 75 -10.59 8.52 8.29
CA SER A 75 -10.01 7.18 8.13
C SER A 75 -8.53 7.16 8.44
N ILE A 76 -8.02 5.99 8.85
CA ILE A 76 -6.60 5.65 8.99
C ILE A 76 -6.39 4.38 8.18
N VAL A 77 -5.55 4.46 7.16
CA VAL A 77 -5.21 3.33 6.28
C VAL A 77 -3.75 2.96 6.50
N ILE A 78 -3.47 1.67 6.70
CA ILE A 78 -2.14 1.15 6.99
C ILE A 78 -1.69 0.29 5.80
N THR A 79 -0.63 0.75 5.14
CA THR A 79 -0.03 0.10 3.98
C THR A 79 1.38 -0.34 4.31
N GLU A 80 1.77 -1.50 3.82
CA GLU A 80 3.13 -2.00 3.91
C GLU A 80 3.86 -1.70 2.61
N ILE A 81 5.09 -1.21 2.73
CA ILE A 81 6.00 -0.91 1.63
C ILE A 81 7.26 -1.73 1.90
N ALA A 82 7.67 -2.54 0.94
CA ALA A 82 8.85 -3.37 1.15
C ALA A 82 10.13 -2.54 1.19
N GLY A 83 11.09 -3.07 1.95
CA GLY A 83 12.43 -2.55 2.03
C GLY A 83 12.58 -1.42 3.04
N ASP A 84 13.78 -0.88 2.99
CA ASP A 84 14.35 0.07 3.92
C ASP A 84 13.54 1.37 4.04
N VAL A 85 13.26 1.76 5.28
CA VAL A 85 12.48 2.96 5.62
C VAL A 85 13.13 4.25 5.10
N HIS A 86 14.45 4.38 5.17
CA HIS A 86 15.17 5.58 4.72
C HIS A 86 15.16 5.71 3.19
N ARG A 87 15.22 4.60 2.46
CA ARG A 87 15.02 4.62 1.00
C ARG A 87 13.59 5.01 0.67
N ASN A 88 12.62 4.49 1.41
CA ASN A 88 11.22 4.79 1.17
C ASN A 88 10.86 6.26 1.50
N PHE A 89 11.55 6.90 2.45
CA PHE A 89 11.40 8.34 2.73
C PHE A 89 11.56 9.24 1.50
N ILE A 90 12.40 8.86 0.53
CA ILE A 90 12.61 9.61 -0.71
C ILE A 90 11.30 9.72 -1.52
N GLY A 91 10.46 8.68 -1.47
CA GLY A 91 9.15 8.67 -2.14
C GLY A 91 8.13 9.66 -1.56
N PHE A 92 8.40 10.22 -0.38
CA PHE A 92 7.52 11.15 0.33
C PHE A 92 7.99 12.60 0.27
N ASP A 93 8.84 12.94 -0.70
CA ASP A 93 9.17 14.35 -0.97
C ASP A 93 7.94 15.14 -1.45
N LYS A 94 7.98 16.47 -1.27
CA LYS A 94 6.85 17.36 -1.61
C LYS A 94 6.43 17.25 -3.09
N LYS A 95 7.39 17.05 -4.01
CA LYS A 95 7.13 16.99 -5.46
C LYS A 95 6.42 15.69 -5.83
N GLN A 96 6.81 14.56 -5.25
CA GLN A 96 6.13 13.27 -5.49
C GLN A 96 4.73 13.27 -4.89
N LEU A 97 4.57 13.77 -3.67
CA LEU A 97 3.27 13.86 -3.02
C LEU A 97 2.31 14.80 -3.75
N PHE A 98 2.81 15.91 -4.31
CA PHE A 98 2.02 16.80 -5.15
C PHE A 98 1.42 16.09 -6.37
N LYS A 99 2.15 15.17 -7.01
CA LYS A 99 1.63 14.37 -8.14
C LYS A 99 0.47 13.46 -7.73
N THR A 100 0.39 13.09 -6.44
CA THR A 100 -0.73 12.32 -5.87
C THR A 100 -1.88 13.21 -5.38
N GLY A 101 -1.79 14.52 -5.60
CA GLY A 101 -2.78 15.52 -5.17
C GLY A 101 -2.64 15.97 -3.72
N VAL A 102 -1.54 15.61 -3.04
CA VAL A 102 -1.26 16.03 -1.66
C VAL A 102 -0.35 17.27 -1.68
N ILE A 103 -0.85 18.37 -1.13
CA ILE A 103 -0.09 19.61 -0.90
C ILE A 103 0.52 19.54 0.50
N VAL A 104 1.85 19.46 0.59
CA VAL A 104 2.56 19.26 1.86
C VAL A 104 2.83 20.58 2.57
N ASP A 105 2.25 20.73 3.75
CA ASP A 105 2.47 21.88 4.64
C ASP A 105 3.76 21.67 5.44
N LYS A 106 3.88 20.50 6.08
CA LYS A 106 4.97 20.20 7.01
C LYS A 106 5.46 18.75 6.86
N SER A 107 6.77 18.56 7.02
CA SER A 107 7.38 17.26 7.23
C SER A 107 8.30 17.33 8.46
N SER A 108 8.35 16.28 9.26
CA SER A 108 9.15 16.22 10.49
C SER A 108 9.63 14.80 10.75
N PHE A 109 10.90 14.68 11.16
CA PHE A 109 11.50 13.40 11.53
C PHE A 109 11.31 13.12 13.02
N TYR A 110 11.02 11.86 13.32
CA TYR A 110 10.79 11.34 14.65
C TYR A 110 11.64 10.08 14.87
N LEU A 111 11.94 9.81 16.14
CA LEU A 111 12.46 8.54 16.60
C LEU A 111 11.40 7.93 17.54
N ILE A 112 10.57 7.04 17.02
CA ILE A 112 9.44 6.44 17.74
C ILE A 112 9.87 5.07 18.26
N ASN A 113 10.00 4.93 19.58
CA ASN A 113 10.48 3.71 20.25
C ASN A 113 11.82 3.20 19.68
N GLY A 114 12.71 4.11 19.28
CA GLY A 114 14.00 3.77 18.69
C GLY A 114 13.99 3.49 17.18
N PHE A 115 12.84 3.65 16.51
CA PHE A 115 12.73 3.50 15.06
C PHE A 115 12.54 4.84 14.37
N ASP A 116 13.26 5.03 13.27
CA ASP A 116 13.15 6.24 12.46
C ASP A 116 11.78 6.33 11.82
N ALA A 117 11.19 7.53 11.90
CA ALA A 117 9.90 7.81 11.32
C ALA A 117 9.86 9.22 10.70
N MET A 118 9.03 9.38 9.67
CA MET A 118 8.72 10.66 9.07
C MET A 118 7.22 10.92 9.16
N LEU A 119 6.84 12.03 9.80
CA LEU A 119 5.48 12.54 9.78
C LEU A 119 5.34 13.62 8.71
N ILE A 120 4.35 13.48 7.85
CA ILE A 120 3.98 14.46 6.83
C ILE A 120 2.56 14.93 7.09
N GLU A 121 2.38 16.25 7.08
CA GLU A 121 1.10 16.92 7.25
C GLU A 121 0.82 17.77 6.00
N GLY A 122 -0.39 17.70 5.46
CA GLY A 122 -0.78 18.42 4.26
C GLY A 122 -2.26 18.35 3.97
N ASN A 123 -2.63 18.79 2.78
CA ASN A 123 -4.01 18.86 2.31
C ASN A 123 -4.22 18.10 1.00
N GLN A 124 -5.39 17.49 0.83
CA GLN A 124 -5.78 16.82 -0.41
C GLN A 124 -7.26 17.10 -0.72
N SER A 125 -7.52 17.57 -1.94
CA SER A 125 -8.88 17.77 -2.45
C SER A 125 -9.35 16.51 -3.18
N ALA A 126 -10.46 15.92 -2.73
CA ALA A 126 -11.06 14.73 -3.34
C ALA A 126 -12.59 14.75 -3.20
N TYR A 127 -13.30 14.39 -4.27
CA TYR A 127 -14.76 14.31 -4.29
C TYR A 127 -15.48 15.59 -3.78
N GLY A 128 -14.94 16.77 -4.13
CA GLY A 128 -15.48 18.06 -3.71
C GLY A 128 -15.26 18.41 -2.23
N LYS A 129 -14.44 17.64 -1.51
CA LYS A 129 -14.07 17.90 -0.11
C LYS A 129 -12.56 18.09 0.03
N VAL A 130 -12.17 18.85 1.05
CA VAL A 130 -10.75 19.02 1.43
C VAL A 130 -10.49 18.19 2.67
N TYR A 131 -9.42 17.40 2.63
CA TYR A 131 -8.97 16.56 3.73
C TYR A 131 -7.61 17.02 4.22
N ASN A 132 -7.45 17.11 5.53
CA ASN A 132 -6.17 17.16 6.20
C ASN A 132 -5.59 15.75 6.18
N ARG A 133 -4.46 15.59 5.50
CA ARG A 133 -3.73 14.34 5.37
C ARG A 133 -2.59 14.33 6.37
N ILE A 134 -2.56 13.28 7.19
CA ILE A 134 -1.50 13.04 8.17
C ILE A 134 -0.91 11.67 7.84
N MET A 135 0.37 11.62 7.48
CA MET A 135 1.04 10.39 7.05
C MET A 135 2.23 10.14 7.93
N LEU A 136 2.27 8.99 8.61
CA LEU A 136 3.44 8.51 9.32
C LEU A 136 4.08 7.37 8.51
N VAL A 137 5.34 7.55 8.17
CA VAL A 137 6.19 6.52 7.56
C VAL A 137 7.14 6.03 8.64
N ILE A 138 7.10 4.74 8.97
CA ILE A 138 7.92 4.13 10.04
C ILE A 138 8.31 2.71 9.65
N GLY A 139 9.49 2.24 10.06
CA GLY A 139 9.95 0.90 9.73
C GLY A 139 11.37 0.62 10.14
N ASP A 140 11.94 -0.41 9.53
CA ASP A 140 13.34 -0.79 9.64
C ASP A 140 13.97 -0.97 8.24
N TYR A 141 15.11 -1.66 8.17
CA TYR A 141 15.84 -1.93 6.93
C TYR A 141 15.16 -2.96 6.01
N ASN A 142 14.21 -3.75 6.54
CA ASN A 142 13.49 -4.79 5.80
C ASN A 142 12.08 -4.34 5.39
N ILE A 143 11.40 -3.57 6.24
CA ILE A 143 9.99 -3.28 6.10
C ILE A 143 9.66 -1.84 6.48
N THR A 144 8.79 -1.22 5.69
CA THR A 144 8.26 0.11 5.92
C THR A 144 6.74 0.06 6.02
N TYR A 145 6.17 0.82 6.92
CA TYR A 145 4.73 1.05 7.01
C TYR A 145 4.39 2.51 6.75
N LEU A 146 3.40 2.73 5.90
CA LEU A 146 2.72 4.00 5.71
C LEU A 146 1.37 3.95 6.45
N ILE A 147 1.25 4.73 7.51
CA ILE A 147 0.01 4.94 8.25
C ILE A 147 -0.55 6.29 7.80
N SER A 148 -1.62 6.28 7.02
CA SER A 148 -2.16 7.45 6.34
C SER A 148 -3.55 7.77 6.84
N ALA A 149 -3.71 8.91 7.51
CA ALA A 149 -5.00 9.41 7.95
C ALA A 149 -5.57 10.46 7.00
N SER A 150 -6.88 10.39 6.76
CA SER A 150 -7.67 11.45 6.12
C SER A 150 -8.68 11.96 7.13
N VAL A 151 -8.66 13.26 7.39
CA VAL A 151 -9.60 13.95 8.29
C VAL A 151 -10.21 15.11 7.52
N LEU A 152 -11.52 15.33 7.58
CA LEU A 152 -12.12 16.48 6.90
C LEU A 152 -11.54 17.78 7.46
N SER A 153 -11.19 18.73 6.59
CA SER A 153 -10.52 19.97 7.01
C SER A 153 -11.38 20.84 7.95
N ASN A 154 -12.70 20.69 7.90
CA ASN A 154 -13.66 21.34 8.79
C ASN A 154 -13.95 20.56 10.09
N SER A 155 -13.23 19.46 10.36
CA SER A 155 -13.33 18.74 11.63
C SER A 155 -12.77 19.57 12.77
N SER A 156 -13.21 19.31 14.00
CA SER A 156 -12.68 20.00 15.19
C SER A 156 -11.17 19.78 15.34
N GLU A 157 -10.46 20.80 15.83
CA GLU A 157 -9.02 20.70 16.13
C GLU A 157 -8.70 19.55 17.08
N LYS A 158 -9.60 19.31 18.05
CA LYS A 158 -9.51 18.17 18.97
C LYS A 158 -9.45 16.85 18.22
N HIS A 159 -10.37 16.60 17.28
CA HIS A 159 -10.39 15.36 16.49
C HIS A 159 -9.15 15.22 15.61
N GLN A 160 -8.70 16.31 14.99
CA GLN A 160 -7.47 16.31 14.20
C GLN A 160 -6.23 15.96 15.06
N LYS A 161 -6.17 16.51 16.27
CA LYS A 161 -5.10 16.24 17.24
C LYS A 161 -5.14 14.78 17.72
N GLU A 162 -6.31 14.25 18.07
CA GLU A 162 -6.48 12.85 18.49
C GLU A 162 -6.03 11.88 17.39
N VAL A 163 -6.36 12.16 16.13
CA VAL A 163 -5.89 11.35 14.99
C VAL A 163 -4.37 11.42 14.84
N LYS A 164 -3.77 12.60 14.95
CA LYS A 164 -2.31 12.78 14.91
C LYS A 164 -1.61 12.02 16.03
N GLU A 165 -2.13 12.12 17.25
CA GLU A 165 -1.61 11.43 18.42
C GLU A 165 -1.69 9.91 18.27
N ALA A 166 -2.76 9.37 17.69
CA ALA A 166 -2.86 7.95 17.40
C ALA A 166 -1.81 7.47 16.39
N LEU A 167 -1.48 8.30 15.38
CA LEU A 167 -0.41 8.00 14.43
C LEU A 167 0.95 7.99 15.12
N LEU A 168 1.29 9.04 15.87
CA LEU A 168 2.58 9.11 16.59
C LEU A 168 2.68 8.10 17.75
N GLY A 169 1.54 7.65 18.27
CA GLY A 169 1.41 6.69 19.35
C GLY A 169 1.63 5.24 18.95
N VAL A 170 1.88 4.92 17.67
CA VAL A 170 2.06 3.53 17.24
C VAL A 170 3.24 2.85 17.93
N ILE A 171 3.11 1.54 18.12
CA ILE A 171 4.20 0.66 18.55
C ILE A 171 4.56 -0.22 17.36
N PHE A 172 5.74 0.02 16.81
CA PHE A 172 6.40 -0.87 15.86
C PHE A 172 7.37 -1.77 16.65
N SER A 173 7.28 -3.08 16.46
CA SER A 173 8.18 -4.04 17.09
C SER A 173 8.47 -5.22 16.15
N GLN A 174 9.74 -5.57 16.03
CA GLN A 174 10.18 -6.69 15.19
C GLN A 174 9.69 -8.05 15.72
N ASP A 175 9.39 -8.14 17.01
CA ASP A 175 8.97 -9.37 17.72
C ASP A 175 7.50 -9.73 17.44
N ILE A 176 6.72 -8.79 16.91
CA ILE A 176 5.34 -9.06 16.51
C ILE A 176 5.39 -9.96 15.28
N LYS A 177 4.92 -11.20 15.43
CA LYS A 177 4.70 -12.11 14.31
C LYS A 177 3.60 -11.55 13.41
N SER A 178 3.88 -11.46 12.11
CA SER A 178 2.95 -10.96 11.12
C SER A 178 3.04 -11.77 9.83
N ASP A 179 1.93 -12.38 9.37
CA ASP A 179 1.78 -12.76 7.97
C ASP A 179 0.83 -11.76 7.31
N VAL A 180 1.30 -11.18 6.22
CA VAL A 180 0.58 -10.19 5.43
C VAL A 180 -0.72 -10.77 4.85
N LEU A 181 -0.78 -12.10 4.66
CA LEU A 181 -1.98 -12.81 4.24
C LEU A 181 -3.06 -12.88 5.33
N ASP A 182 -2.71 -12.74 6.62
CA ASP A 182 -3.66 -12.80 7.74
C ASP A 182 -4.70 -11.67 7.70
N ARG A 183 -4.48 -10.64 6.86
CA ARG A 183 -5.39 -9.51 6.66
C ARG A 183 -6.68 -9.88 5.94
N PHE A 184 -6.68 -10.99 5.21
CA PHE A 184 -7.79 -11.38 4.37
C PHE A 184 -8.69 -12.41 5.04
N ASP A 185 -10.00 -12.26 4.86
CA ASP A 185 -11.02 -13.24 5.24
C ASP A 185 -11.19 -14.33 4.16
N PHE A 186 -10.11 -14.65 3.44
CA PHE A 186 -10.06 -15.70 2.44
C PHE A 186 -8.60 -16.14 2.22
N SER A 187 -8.43 -17.29 1.56
CA SER A 187 -7.12 -17.83 1.19
C SER A 187 -7.11 -18.45 -0.20
N VAL A 188 -5.92 -18.50 -0.79
CA VAL A 188 -5.56 -19.35 -1.92
C VAL A 188 -4.24 -20.06 -1.61
N ASP A 189 -4.02 -21.22 -2.22
CA ASP A 189 -2.80 -22.00 -2.13
C ASP A 189 -2.03 -21.93 -3.45
N VAL A 190 -0.84 -21.33 -3.39
CA VAL A 190 0.08 -21.17 -4.51
C VAL A 190 1.23 -22.19 -4.47
N SER A 191 1.21 -23.13 -3.52
CA SER A 191 2.27 -24.13 -3.38
C SER A 191 2.41 -25.00 -4.64
N GLY A 192 3.66 -25.31 -4.98
CA GLY A 192 3.97 -26.03 -6.22
C GLY A 192 3.63 -25.25 -7.50
N THR A 193 3.74 -23.92 -7.46
CA THR A 193 3.68 -23.02 -8.63
C THR A 193 4.85 -22.03 -8.60
N ILE A 194 5.02 -21.24 -9.66
CA ILE A 194 6.02 -20.17 -9.73
C ILE A 194 5.64 -18.92 -8.92
N LEU A 195 4.38 -18.82 -8.48
CA LEU A 195 3.83 -17.63 -7.85
C LEU A 195 4.37 -17.48 -6.42
N LYS A 196 4.96 -16.32 -6.16
CA LYS A 196 5.49 -15.88 -4.87
C LYS A 196 4.62 -14.74 -4.35
N LYS A 197 4.50 -14.63 -3.03
CA LYS A 197 3.79 -13.51 -2.40
C LYS A 197 4.43 -12.19 -2.87
N GLY A 198 3.63 -11.35 -3.51
CA GLY A 198 4.02 -9.99 -3.86
C GLY A 198 3.74 -9.03 -2.71
N ASN A 199 4.40 -7.87 -2.71
CA ASN A 199 4.05 -6.79 -1.79
C ASN A 199 2.59 -6.37 -2.05
N LEU A 200 1.75 -6.35 -1.00
CA LEU A 200 0.33 -6.11 -1.19
C LEU A 200 0.06 -4.68 -1.66
N MET A 201 -0.80 -4.54 -2.67
CA MET A 201 -1.48 -3.28 -2.94
C MET A 201 -2.74 -3.20 -2.07
N LEU A 202 -2.85 -2.14 -1.26
CA LEU A 202 -4.01 -1.57 -0.51
C LEU A 202 -5.15 -2.48 -0.01
N SER A 203 -5.68 -3.41 -0.80
CA SER A 203 -6.83 -4.28 -0.49
C SER A 203 -6.88 -5.62 -1.25
N SER A 204 -5.78 -6.08 -1.85
CA SER A 204 -5.75 -7.32 -2.63
C SER A 204 -4.59 -8.23 -2.28
N MET A 205 -4.83 -9.54 -2.27
CA MET A 205 -3.81 -10.56 -2.15
C MET A 205 -3.11 -10.71 -3.49
N THR A 206 -1.84 -10.31 -3.57
CA THR A 206 -1.08 -10.27 -4.82
C THR A 206 0.05 -11.30 -4.79
N PHE A 207 0.21 -12.03 -5.88
CA PHE A 207 1.34 -12.91 -6.13
C PHE A 207 1.93 -12.61 -7.51
N THR A 208 3.24 -12.78 -7.65
CA THR A 208 3.95 -12.66 -8.92
C THR A 208 5.02 -13.74 -9.03
N ASP A 209 5.48 -14.02 -10.24
CA ASP A 209 6.56 -15.00 -10.51
C ASP A 209 7.91 -14.66 -9.82
N ASP A 210 8.15 -13.40 -9.50
CA ASP A 210 9.36 -12.92 -8.83
C ASP A 210 9.15 -12.31 -7.43
N GLY A 211 7.89 -12.16 -6.98
CA GLY A 211 7.53 -11.50 -5.72
C GLY A 211 7.62 -9.97 -5.77
N ASN A 212 8.04 -9.37 -6.88
CA ASN A 212 7.99 -7.92 -7.08
C ASN A 212 6.61 -7.52 -7.59
N VAL A 213 6.15 -6.32 -7.20
CA VAL A 213 4.91 -5.74 -7.70
C VAL A 213 5.22 -4.31 -8.22
N PRO A 214 5.11 -4.07 -9.54
CA PRO A 214 4.85 -5.05 -10.60
C PRO A 214 6.03 -6.03 -10.78
N SER A 215 5.76 -7.18 -11.42
CA SER A 215 6.80 -8.16 -11.75
C SER A 215 7.84 -7.58 -12.71
N LYS A 216 9.10 -7.99 -12.52
CA LYS A 216 10.25 -7.59 -13.32
C LYS A 216 10.70 -8.67 -14.30
N THR A 217 10.02 -9.81 -14.36
CA THR A 217 10.28 -10.84 -15.38
C THR A 217 9.79 -10.38 -16.75
N ASP A 218 10.15 -11.13 -17.80
CA ASP A 218 9.67 -10.87 -19.16
C ASP A 218 8.17 -11.17 -19.30
N ASP A 219 7.71 -12.26 -18.69
CA ASP A 219 6.30 -12.67 -18.70
C ASP A 219 5.42 -11.76 -17.82
N LYS A 220 6.02 -11.07 -16.84
CA LYS A 220 5.35 -10.21 -15.86
C LYS A 220 4.12 -10.89 -15.23
N THR A 221 4.24 -12.18 -14.92
CA THR A 221 3.12 -13.00 -14.46
C THR A 221 2.65 -12.52 -13.09
N SER A 222 1.34 -12.29 -12.96
CA SER A 222 0.72 -11.86 -11.71
C SER A 222 -0.61 -12.56 -11.45
N PHE A 223 -0.92 -12.76 -10.18
CA PHE A 223 -2.16 -13.34 -9.71
C PHE A 223 -2.70 -12.52 -8.53
N LEU A 224 -3.97 -12.15 -8.59
CA LEU A 224 -4.61 -11.21 -7.67
C LEU A 224 -5.91 -11.81 -7.14
N VAL A 225 -6.17 -11.67 -5.85
CA VAL A 225 -7.47 -11.95 -5.27
C VAL A 225 -7.93 -10.76 -4.45
N ARG A 226 -9.12 -10.24 -4.74
CA ARG A 226 -9.72 -9.14 -3.99
C ARG A 226 -11.17 -9.43 -3.63
N LYS A 227 -11.58 -8.96 -2.47
CA LYS A 227 -12.98 -8.96 -2.02
C LYS A 227 -13.58 -7.58 -2.26
N GLN A 228 -14.85 -7.53 -2.62
CA GLN A 228 -15.64 -6.31 -2.75
C GLN A 228 -17.02 -6.54 -2.13
N THR A 229 -17.58 -5.49 -1.52
CA THR A 229 -18.92 -5.50 -0.94
C THR A 229 -19.83 -4.62 -1.78
N ALA A 230 -20.88 -5.19 -2.35
CA ALA A 230 -21.89 -4.46 -3.10
C ALA A 230 -22.90 -3.77 -2.16
N LYS A 231 -23.59 -2.75 -2.66
CA LYS A 231 -24.66 -2.05 -1.90
C LYS A 231 -25.87 -2.94 -1.61
N LYS A 232 -26.11 -3.91 -2.48
CA LYS A 232 -27.19 -4.91 -2.38
C LYS A 232 -26.68 -6.22 -2.97
N GLU A 233 -27.34 -7.32 -2.61
CA GLU A 233 -27.03 -8.63 -3.16
C GLU A 233 -27.22 -8.67 -4.68
N ILE A 234 -26.31 -9.36 -5.36
CA ILE A 234 -26.29 -9.51 -6.82
C ILE A 234 -26.91 -10.87 -7.13
N THR A 235 -28.00 -10.90 -7.91
CA THR A 235 -28.80 -12.12 -8.12
C THR A 235 -29.03 -12.39 -9.61
N GLY A 236 -29.33 -13.66 -9.95
CA GLY A 236 -29.68 -14.05 -11.32
C GLY A 236 -28.69 -13.57 -12.39
N ALA A 237 -29.23 -13.01 -13.48
CA ALA A 237 -28.48 -12.53 -14.64
C ALA A 237 -27.52 -11.36 -14.33
N ASP A 238 -27.73 -10.62 -13.23
CA ASP A 238 -26.84 -9.52 -12.83
C ASP A 238 -25.45 -10.04 -12.45
N LYS A 239 -25.34 -11.29 -11.97
CA LYS A 239 -24.04 -11.91 -11.69
C LYS A 239 -23.22 -12.05 -12.97
N LYS A 240 -23.76 -12.67 -14.02
CA LYS A 240 -23.08 -12.80 -15.33
C LYS A 240 -22.72 -11.43 -15.89
N THR A 241 -23.64 -10.47 -15.81
CA THR A 241 -23.44 -9.10 -16.29
C THR A 241 -22.29 -8.41 -15.58
N LEU A 242 -22.18 -8.53 -14.25
CA LEU A 242 -21.07 -7.96 -13.50
C LEU A 242 -19.74 -8.61 -13.89
N ALA A 243 -19.68 -9.95 -14.02
CA ALA A 243 -18.45 -10.64 -14.39
C ALA A 243 -17.91 -10.17 -15.74
N VAL A 244 -18.80 -10.02 -16.74
CA VAL A 244 -18.45 -9.47 -18.06
C VAL A 244 -17.98 -8.02 -17.94
N LYS A 245 -18.73 -7.16 -17.24
CA LYS A 245 -18.36 -5.75 -17.06
C LYS A 245 -16.99 -5.58 -16.41
N LEU A 246 -16.68 -6.39 -15.39
CA LEU A 246 -15.36 -6.36 -14.75
C LEU A 246 -14.25 -6.81 -15.70
N PHE A 247 -14.53 -7.78 -16.56
CA PHE A 247 -13.58 -8.24 -17.58
C PHE A 247 -13.35 -7.20 -18.67
N ASP A 248 -14.39 -6.48 -19.10
CA ASP A 248 -14.26 -5.43 -20.12
C ASP A 248 -13.53 -4.17 -19.62
N LEU A 249 -13.22 -4.06 -18.32
CA LEU A 249 -12.42 -2.95 -17.78
C LEU A 249 -10.92 -3.08 -18.07
N TYR A 250 -10.41 -4.25 -18.48
CA TYR A 250 -9.00 -4.37 -18.86
C TYR A 250 -8.74 -3.56 -20.14
N PRO A 251 -7.64 -2.76 -20.20
CA PRO A 251 -7.35 -1.85 -21.32
C PRO A 251 -6.77 -2.60 -22.53
N LEU A 252 -7.44 -3.66 -22.97
CA LEU A 252 -7.01 -4.56 -24.04
C LEU A 252 -7.87 -4.40 -25.29
N GLU A 253 -7.24 -4.60 -26.44
CA GLU A 253 -7.92 -4.93 -27.69
C GLU A 253 -7.96 -6.45 -27.80
N TRP A 254 -9.12 -7.04 -27.51
CA TRP A 254 -9.29 -8.49 -27.45
C TRP A 254 -9.06 -9.15 -28.82
N THR A 255 -8.36 -10.29 -28.82
CA THR A 255 -8.19 -11.14 -30.00
C THR A 255 -9.36 -12.12 -30.12
N ASP A 256 -9.68 -12.55 -31.34
CA ASP A 256 -10.74 -13.55 -31.59
C ASP A 256 -10.28 -15.01 -31.35
N ASP A 257 -9.02 -15.22 -30.97
CA ASP A 257 -8.41 -16.54 -30.76
C ASP A 257 -9.01 -17.31 -29.56
N MET A 258 -9.71 -16.62 -28.65
CA MET A 258 -10.32 -17.21 -27.47
C MET A 258 -11.74 -16.68 -27.23
N SER A 259 -12.66 -17.57 -26.88
CA SER A 259 -14.01 -17.16 -26.48
C SER A 259 -13.98 -16.42 -25.15
N ARG A 260 -14.54 -15.21 -25.14
CA ARG A 260 -14.82 -14.40 -23.94
C ARG A 260 -16.16 -14.75 -23.28
N GLU A 261 -16.80 -15.84 -23.69
CA GLU A 261 -18.07 -16.23 -23.10
C GLU A 261 -17.88 -16.66 -21.63
N PRO A 262 -18.63 -16.06 -20.69
CA PRO A 262 -18.56 -16.45 -19.28
C PRO A 262 -19.07 -17.87 -19.07
N LYS A 263 -18.23 -18.70 -18.46
CA LYS A 263 -18.55 -20.08 -18.08
C LYS A 263 -18.93 -20.13 -16.62
N GLU A 264 -20.03 -20.80 -16.30
CA GLU A 264 -20.41 -21.03 -14.91
C GLU A 264 -19.37 -21.92 -14.21
N ILE A 265 -19.03 -21.55 -12.98
CA ILE A 265 -18.08 -22.28 -12.16
C ILE A 265 -18.53 -22.28 -10.70
N THR A 266 -18.17 -23.34 -9.97
CA THR A 266 -18.36 -23.41 -8.51
C THR A 266 -17.03 -23.72 -7.84
N ILE A 267 -16.63 -22.91 -6.87
CA ILE A 267 -15.41 -23.08 -6.08
C ILE A 267 -15.75 -22.87 -4.60
N GLY A 268 -15.44 -23.85 -3.75
CA GLY A 268 -15.67 -23.74 -2.30
C GLY A 268 -17.13 -23.41 -1.93
N ASN A 269 -18.10 -24.01 -2.62
CA ASN A 269 -19.55 -23.77 -2.51
C ASN A 269 -20.01 -22.35 -2.94
N LEU A 270 -19.13 -21.54 -3.52
CA LEU A 270 -19.52 -20.28 -4.14
C LEU A 270 -19.70 -20.47 -5.63
N SER A 271 -20.87 -20.11 -6.15
CA SER A 271 -21.13 -20.05 -7.58
C SER A 271 -20.60 -18.75 -8.17
N GLY A 272 -20.19 -18.80 -9.43
CA GLY A 272 -19.56 -17.68 -10.10
C GLY A 272 -19.41 -17.88 -11.60
N TYR A 273 -18.62 -17.01 -12.21
CA TYR A 273 -18.28 -17.06 -13.63
C TYR A 273 -16.78 -17.00 -13.84
N GLU A 274 -16.27 -17.87 -14.71
CA GLU A 274 -14.91 -17.87 -15.24
C GLU A 274 -14.91 -17.26 -16.65
N ILE A 275 -13.97 -16.34 -16.91
CA ILE A 275 -13.72 -15.74 -18.22
C ILE A 275 -12.21 -15.68 -18.41
N TYR A 276 -11.70 -16.03 -19.58
CA TYR A 276 -10.31 -15.79 -19.93
C TYR A 276 -10.17 -15.55 -21.43
N SER A 277 -9.22 -14.70 -21.80
CA SER A 277 -8.95 -14.37 -23.21
C SER A 277 -7.58 -13.71 -23.34
N MET A 278 -7.13 -13.61 -24.58
CA MET A 278 -5.97 -12.83 -24.97
C MET A 278 -6.39 -11.51 -25.61
N GLY A 279 -5.54 -10.51 -25.48
CA GLY A 279 -5.70 -9.19 -26.10
C GLY A 279 -4.39 -8.45 -26.19
N VAL A 280 -4.34 -7.41 -27.02
CA VAL A 280 -3.18 -6.52 -27.12
C VAL A 280 -3.36 -5.35 -26.16
N ASN A 281 -2.39 -5.16 -25.27
CA ASN A 281 -2.41 -4.05 -24.32
C ASN A 281 -2.18 -2.71 -25.03
N LYS A 282 -3.11 -1.77 -24.85
CA LYS A 282 -3.10 -0.48 -25.58
C LYS A 282 -1.93 0.43 -25.23
N GLU A 283 -1.34 0.26 -24.05
CA GLU A 283 -0.22 1.07 -23.58
C GLU A 283 1.13 0.42 -23.92
N LEU A 284 1.22 -0.90 -23.73
CA LEU A 284 2.48 -1.64 -23.90
C LEU A 284 2.67 -2.23 -25.30
N TYR A 285 1.61 -2.27 -26.12
CA TYR A 285 1.57 -2.92 -27.44
C TYR A 285 2.05 -4.38 -27.40
N LYS A 286 1.77 -5.07 -26.29
CA LYS A 286 2.11 -6.48 -26.08
C LYS A 286 0.87 -7.32 -25.89
N THR A 287 0.93 -8.55 -26.39
CA THR A 287 -0.09 -9.56 -26.13
C THR A 287 -0.12 -9.93 -24.66
N GLU A 288 -1.30 -9.97 -24.08
CA GLU A 288 -1.57 -10.24 -22.68
C GLU A 288 -2.69 -11.28 -22.58
N LEU A 289 -2.48 -12.31 -21.76
CA LEU A 289 -3.54 -13.23 -21.35
C LEU A 289 -4.11 -12.74 -20.03
N VAL A 290 -5.43 -12.63 -19.97
CA VAL A 290 -6.17 -12.32 -18.75
C VAL A 290 -7.09 -13.49 -18.42
N TYR A 291 -6.97 -13.96 -17.19
CA TYR A 291 -7.84 -14.94 -16.54
C TYR A 291 -8.63 -14.25 -15.42
N GLN A 292 -9.94 -14.48 -15.34
CA GLN A 292 -10.78 -13.93 -14.29
C GLN A 292 -11.81 -14.95 -13.80
N VAL A 293 -11.95 -15.07 -12.48
CA VAL A 293 -13.09 -15.71 -11.82
C VAL A 293 -13.76 -14.72 -10.89
N VAL A 294 -15.09 -14.64 -10.96
CA VAL A 294 -15.90 -13.87 -10.01
C VAL A 294 -16.80 -14.81 -9.22
N LEU A 295 -16.60 -14.89 -7.91
CA LEU A 295 -17.37 -15.73 -6.98
C LEU A 295 -18.27 -14.87 -6.09
N TYR A 296 -19.52 -15.29 -5.85
CA TYR A 296 -20.52 -14.50 -5.12
C TYR A 296 -20.88 -15.11 -3.77
N LYS A 297 -20.98 -14.28 -2.72
CA LYS A 297 -21.39 -14.67 -1.36
C LYS A 297 -22.26 -13.57 -0.73
N GLY A 298 -23.58 -13.67 -0.87
CA GLY A 298 -24.51 -12.65 -0.40
C GLY A 298 -24.23 -11.29 -1.05
N ILE A 299 -24.00 -10.25 -0.24
CA ILE A 299 -23.63 -8.92 -0.72
C ILE A 299 -22.15 -8.79 -1.12
N ASP A 300 -21.33 -9.78 -0.81
CA ASP A 300 -19.91 -9.78 -1.14
C ASP A 300 -19.66 -10.54 -2.45
N TYR A 301 -18.60 -10.16 -3.15
CA TYR A 301 -18.04 -10.92 -4.26
C TYR A 301 -16.52 -10.87 -4.25
N TYR A 302 -15.91 -11.91 -4.79
CA TYR A 302 -14.46 -12.07 -4.90
C TYR A 302 -14.08 -12.05 -6.37
N VAL A 303 -13.06 -11.27 -6.71
CA VAL A 303 -12.48 -11.23 -8.06
C VAL A 303 -11.08 -11.83 -7.96
N ILE A 304 -10.90 -12.96 -8.64
CA ILE A 304 -9.63 -13.67 -8.80
C ILE A 304 -9.15 -13.39 -10.21
N THR A 305 -7.98 -12.79 -10.36
CA THR A 305 -7.41 -12.40 -11.66
C THR A 305 -6.03 -13.01 -11.84
N GLY A 306 -5.73 -13.56 -13.01
CA GLY A 306 -4.38 -13.90 -13.45
C GLY A 306 -4.03 -13.12 -14.71
N ILE A 307 -2.84 -12.54 -14.78
CA ILE A 307 -2.35 -11.79 -15.94
C ILE A 307 -0.95 -12.26 -16.28
N THR A 308 -0.66 -12.45 -17.57
CA THR A 308 0.70 -12.73 -18.06
C THR A 308 0.90 -12.24 -19.49
N TYR A 309 2.14 -11.93 -19.86
CA TYR A 309 2.57 -11.53 -21.20
C TYR A 309 3.33 -12.63 -21.94
N GLY A 310 3.46 -13.82 -21.33
CA GLY A 310 4.18 -14.96 -21.92
C GLY A 310 3.77 -16.30 -21.32
N ASP A 311 4.31 -17.38 -21.89
CA ASP A 311 4.02 -18.79 -21.51
C ASP A 311 2.53 -19.04 -21.22
N PHE A 312 1.67 -18.60 -22.15
CA PHE A 312 0.24 -18.41 -21.93
C PHE A 312 -0.48 -19.69 -21.48
N GLU A 313 -0.20 -20.83 -22.09
CA GLU A 313 -0.86 -22.09 -21.78
C GLU A 313 -0.52 -22.58 -20.36
N ASN A 314 0.77 -22.57 -20.01
CA ASN A 314 1.22 -23.00 -18.69
C ASN A 314 0.71 -22.06 -17.60
N ASN A 315 0.82 -20.75 -17.80
CA ASN A 315 0.32 -19.76 -16.85
C ASN A 315 -1.20 -19.82 -16.68
N LEU A 316 -1.97 -20.03 -17.75
CA LEU A 316 -3.41 -20.27 -17.65
C LEU A 316 -3.71 -21.52 -16.81
N GLY A 317 -2.93 -22.59 -16.98
CA GLY A 317 -2.99 -23.80 -16.15
C GLY A 317 -2.74 -23.50 -14.67
N ILE A 318 -1.72 -22.71 -14.37
CA ILE A 318 -1.38 -22.26 -13.01
C ILE A 318 -2.53 -21.43 -12.42
N PHE A 319 -3.05 -20.44 -13.14
CA PHE A 319 -4.13 -19.58 -12.67
C PHE A 319 -5.39 -20.38 -12.32
N LYS A 320 -5.80 -21.31 -13.19
CA LYS A 320 -6.94 -22.21 -12.93
C LYS A 320 -6.69 -23.12 -11.73
N LYS A 321 -5.48 -23.67 -11.59
CA LYS A 321 -5.09 -24.51 -10.45
C LYS A 321 -5.22 -23.73 -9.15
N VAL A 322 -4.63 -22.54 -9.07
CA VAL A 322 -4.64 -21.70 -7.86
C VAL A 322 -6.05 -21.20 -7.56
N ALA A 323 -6.81 -20.71 -8.54
CA ALA A 323 -8.17 -20.24 -8.32
C ALA A 323 -9.08 -21.30 -7.68
N LYS A 324 -8.93 -22.58 -8.08
CA LYS A 324 -9.68 -23.71 -7.48
C LYS A 324 -9.37 -23.97 -6.01
N THR A 325 -8.26 -23.44 -5.49
CA THR A 325 -7.91 -23.55 -4.07
C THR A 325 -8.56 -22.47 -3.20
N PHE A 326 -9.28 -21.52 -3.82
CA PHE A 326 -9.92 -20.41 -3.12
C PHE A 326 -10.87 -20.90 -2.03
N LYS A 327 -10.72 -20.34 -0.84
CA LYS A 327 -11.57 -20.60 0.33
C LYS A 327 -11.91 -19.28 1.03
N PRO A 328 -13.18 -18.92 1.21
CA PRO A 328 -13.56 -17.83 2.09
C PRO A 328 -13.45 -18.30 3.57
N TYR A 329 -12.89 -17.46 4.43
CA TYR A 329 -12.90 -17.66 5.88
C TYR A 329 -14.17 -17.07 6.48
N LYS A 330 -15.08 -17.96 6.89
CA LYS A 330 -16.39 -17.71 7.52
C LYS A 330 -17.37 -16.84 6.74
#